data_AF-A0A9D6ZN53-F1
#
_entry.id   AF-A0A9D6ZN53-F1
#
_cell.length_a   1.000
_cell.length_b   1.000
_cell.length_c   1.000
_cell.angle_alpha   90.00
_cell.angle_beta   90.00
_cell.angle_gamma   90.00
#
_symmetry.space_group_name_H-M   'P 1'
#
loop_
_entity.id
_entity.type
_entity.pdbx_description
1 polymer ?
#
loop_
_entity_poly.entity_id
_entity_poly.type
_entity_poly.pdbx_seq_one_letter_code
_entity_poly.pdbx_strand_id
1 'polypeptide(L)'
;MMEGEGWSGAGSLTEDHPVTETVRQSLQLYISGLPVPKKVELAVKGNKEVRQILSRDPNKLVARAVFGSPRLSQPDVVEYVQSPLTNEDLLREIGQHKEWMSNPLVLRAIVSNPRTPVPVAMRHLPRLSVQELNLLTRNRNVHALVRREAKRLAVRHR
;
A
#
# COMPACT_ATOMS: atom_id res chain seq x y z
N MET A 1 18.90 -21.97 2.68
CA MET A 1 17.98 -22.07 1.53
C MET A 1 16.77 -22.84 2.02
N MET A 2 15.58 -22.24 2.07
CA MET A 2 14.35 -23.02 2.40
C MET A 2 13.72 -23.41 1.08
N GLU A 3 13.94 -24.67 0.71
CA GLU A 3 13.23 -25.31 -0.38
C GLU A 3 11.73 -25.37 -0.03
N GLY A 4 10.90 -24.80 -0.91
CA GLY A 4 9.86 -25.56 -1.61
C GLY A 4 8.77 -26.33 -0.86
N GLU A 5 8.66 -26.33 0.46
CA GLU A 5 7.59 -27.10 1.10
C GLU A 5 6.23 -26.37 1.01
N GLY A 6 5.48 -26.67 -0.05
CA GLY A 6 4.03 -26.43 -0.13
C GLY A 6 3.53 -25.77 -1.43
N TRP A 7 4.38 -25.05 -2.16
CA TRP A 7 3.99 -24.40 -3.41
C TRP A 7 4.52 -25.16 -4.62
N SER A 8 3.61 -25.84 -5.33
CA SER A 8 3.89 -26.59 -6.57
C SER A 8 3.43 -25.85 -7.84
N GLY A 9 2.98 -24.59 -7.72
CA GLY A 9 2.50 -23.80 -8.85
C GLY A 9 3.62 -23.24 -9.73
N ALA A 10 3.27 -22.78 -10.93
CA ALA A 10 4.20 -22.29 -11.96
C ALA A 10 4.77 -20.88 -11.68
N GLY A 11 5.32 -20.65 -10.49
CA GLY A 11 6.01 -19.41 -10.12
C GLY A 11 6.90 -19.57 -8.89
N SER A 12 7.96 -18.77 -8.80
CA SER A 12 8.80 -18.63 -7.60
C SER A 12 8.13 -17.73 -6.57
N LEU A 13 8.31 -18.05 -5.29
CA LEU A 13 7.88 -17.17 -4.20
C LEU A 13 8.93 -16.12 -3.86
N THR A 14 10.18 -16.32 -4.26
CA THR A 14 11.34 -15.52 -3.81
C THR A 14 12.13 -14.87 -4.93
N GLU A 15 12.03 -15.41 -6.15
CA GLU A 15 12.70 -14.87 -7.33
C GLU A 15 11.71 -14.08 -8.17
N ASP A 16 12.14 -12.91 -8.66
CA ASP A 16 11.33 -12.09 -9.55
C ASP A 16 11.36 -12.70 -10.96
N HIS A 17 10.18 -12.96 -11.52
CA HIS A 17 10.00 -13.38 -12.90
C HIS A 17 8.67 -12.86 -13.42
N PRO A 18 8.49 -12.73 -14.75
CA PRO A 18 7.17 -12.42 -15.29
C PRO A 18 6.16 -13.49 -14.88
N VAL A 19 5.08 -13.05 -14.25
CA VAL A 19 3.97 -13.89 -13.77
C VAL A 19 2.77 -13.66 -14.70
N THR A 20 2.23 -14.72 -15.28
CA THR A 20 0.97 -14.64 -16.05
C THR A 20 -0.22 -14.45 -15.11
N GLU A 21 -1.34 -13.93 -15.62
CA GLU A 21 -2.51 -13.66 -14.77
C GLU A 21 -3.03 -14.93 -14.07
N THR A 22 -3.02 -16.08 -14.73
CA THR A 22 -3.40 -17.37 -14.13
C THR A 22 -2.48 -17.77 -12.97
N VAL A 23 -1.18 -17.53 -13.09
CA VAL A 23 -0.21 -17.83 -12.03
C VAL A 23 -0.41 -16.86 -10.85
N ARG A 24 -0.68 -15.58 -11.12
CA ARG A 24 -1.00 -14.59 -10.08
C ARG A 24 -2.21 -15.00 -9.24
N GLN A 25 -3.30 -15.43 -9.88
CA GLN A 25 -4.51 -15.87 -9.18
C GLN A 25 -4.24 -17.09 -8.30
N SER A 26 -3.51 -18.07 -8.83
CA SER A 26 -3.11 -19.27 -8.07
C SER A 26 -2.21 -18.92 -6.88
N LEU A 27 -1.24 -18.01 -7.07
CA LEU A 27 -0.38 -17.50 -6.00
C LEU A 27 -1.19 -16.81 -4.91
N GLN A 28 -2.15 -15.97 -5.30
CA GLN A 28 -3.02 -15.27 -4.35
C GLN A 28 -3.84 -16.25 -3.50
N LEU A 29 -4.46 -17.26 -4.13
CA LEU A 29 -5.21 -18.29 -3.42
C LEU A 29 -4.31 -19.05 -2.44
N TYR A 30 -3.13 -19.47 -2.88
CA TYR A 30 -2.18 -20.17 -2.02
C TYR A 30 -1.73 -19.32 -0.83
N ILE A 31 -1.26 -18.08 -1.09
CA ILE A 31 -0.81 -17.17 -0.04
C ILE A 31 -1.94 -16.89 0.96
N SER A 32 -3.17 -16.72 0.48
CA SER A 32 -4.31 -16.45 1.35
C SER A 32 -4.57 -17.57 2.38
N GLY A 33 -4.33 -18.83 2.00
CA GLY A 33 -4.48 -20.01 2.85
C GLY A 33 -3.32 -20.27 3.82
N LEU A 34 -2.20 -19.55 3.69
CA LEU A 34 -1.06 -19.72 4.60
C LEU A 34 -1.35 -19.20 6.02
N PRO A 35 -0.77 -19.83 7.06
CA PRO A 35 -0.84 -19.30 8.41
C PRO A 35 -0.07 -17.98 8.52
N VAL A 36 -0.49 -17.12 9.45
CA VAL A 36 0.06 -15.76 9.62
C VAL A 36 1.60 -15.74 9.75
N PRO A 37 2.27 -16.62 10.52
CA PRO A 37 3.73 -16.61 10.60
C PRO A 37 4.41 -16.83 9.25
N LYS A 38 3.84 -17.68 8.38
CA LYS A 38 4.41 -17.94 7.05
C LYS A 38 4.19 -16.76 6.11
N LYS A 39 3.03 -16.10 6.20
CA LYS A 39 2.77 -14.85 5.49
C LYS A 39 3.74 -13.75 5.89
N VAL A 40 4.02 -13.61 7.19
CA VAL A 40 5.01 -12.66 7.72
C VAL A 40 6.41 -12.96 7.16
N GLU A 41 6.82 -14.23 7.13
CA GLU A 41 8.10 -14.61 6.53
C GLU A 41 8.17 -14.24 5.04
N LEU A 42 7.12 -14.59 4.28
CA LEU A 42 7.01 -14.29 2.85
C LEU A 42 6.93 -12.79 2.56
N ALA A 43 6.37 -11.98 3.46
CA ALA A 43 6.34 -10.54 3.31
C ALA A 43 7.76 -9.94 3.30
N VAL A 44 8.67 -10.52 4.08
CA VAL A 44 10.07 -10.07 4.15
C VAL A 44 10.90 -10.61 2.99
N LYS A 45 10.79 -11.91 2.70
CA LYS A 45 11.68 -12.63 1.75
C LYS A 45 11.12 -12.74 0.34
N GLY A 46 9.81 -12.60 0.18
CA GLY A 46 9.11 -12.85 -1.06
C GLY A 46 9.51 -11.89 -2.17
N ASN A 47 9.24 -12.31 -3.40
CA ASN A 47 9.40 -11.49 -4.59
C ASN A 47 8.37 -10.34 -4.62
N LYS A 48 8.45 -9.48 -5.64
CA LYS A 48 7.54 -8.32 -5.76
C LYS A 48 6.07 -8.72 -5.75
N GLU A 49 5.69 -9.76 -6.51
CA GLU A 49 4.29 -10.20 -6.64
C GLU A 49 3.73 -10.73 -5.31
N VAL A 50 4.51 -11.53 -4.58
CA VAL A 50 4.15 -12.03 -3.25
C VAL A 50 3.93 -10.88 -2.28
N ARG A 51 4.81 -9.88 -2.25
CA ARG A 51 4.61 -8.69 -1.40
C ARG A 51 3.39 -7.88 -1.81
N GLN A 52 3.11 -7.77 -3.10
CA GLN A 52 1.93 -7.07 -3.60
C GLN A 52 0.62 -7.77 -3.24
N ILE A 53 0.62 -9.10 -3.14
CA ILE A 53 -0.52 -9.85 -2.60
C ILE A 53 -0.65 -9.61 -1.09
N LEU A 54 0.48 -9.69 -0.36
CA LEU A 54 0.50 -9.53 1.09
C LEU A 54 0.23 -8.09 1.57
N SER A 55 0.44 -7.07 0.72
CA SER A 55 0.10 -5.67 1.01
C SER A 55 -1.41 -5.45 1.28
N ARG A 56 -2.24 -6.40 0.82
CA ARG A 56 -3.69 -6.42 0.96
C ARG A 56 -4.17 -7.35 2.08
N ASP A 57 -3.28 -8.11 2.71
CA ASP A 57 -3.66 -9.04 3.78
C ASP A 57 -4.23 -8.26 4.97
N PRO A 58 -5.35 -8.68 5.59
CA PRO A 58 -5.98 -7.95 6.68
C PRO A 58 -5.16 -7.94 7.98
N ASN A 59 -4.16 -8.80 8.12
CA ASN A 59 -3.40 -8.92 9.35
C ASN A 59 -2.33 -7.83 9.49
N LYS A 60 -2.40 -7.07 10.60
CA LYS A 60 -1.44 -6.00 10.92
C LYS A 60 0.03 -6.45 10.97
N LEU A 61 0.30 -7.69 11.40
CA LEU A 61 1.68 -8.23 11.47
C LEU A 61 2.24 -8.45 10.07
N VAL A 62 1.41 -8.91 9.14
CA VAL A 62 1.77 -9.07 7.73
C VAL A 62 2.03 -7.71 7.09
N ALA A 63 1.14 -6.74 7.30
CA ALA A 63 1.32 -5.37 6.81
C ALA A 63 2.64 -4.74 7.28
N ARG A 64 2.97 -4.89 8.58
CA ARG A 64 4.26 -4.44 9.14
C ARG A 64 5.45 -5.16 8.53
N ALA A 65 5.34 -6.47 8.29
CA ALA A 65 6.40 -7.25 7.67
C ALA A 65 6.64 -6.86 6.19
N VAL A 66 5.57 -6.51 5.45
CA VAL A 66 5.67 -5.98 4.08
C VAL A 66 6.42 -4.64 4.11
N PHE A 67 6.05 -3.74 5.03
CA PHE A 67 6.70 -2.46 5.19
C PHE A 67 8.20 -2.59 5.56
N GLY A 68 8.52 -3.51 6.46
CA GLY A 68 9.90 -3.78 6.91
C GLY A 68 10.75 -4.62 5.95
N SER A 69 10.24 -4.97 4.76
CA SER A 69 11.01 -5.78 3.81
C SER A 69 12.21 -4.97 3.26
N PRO A 70 13.44 -5.52 3.28
CA PRO A 70 14.62 -4.86 2.71
C PRO A 70 14.54 -4.75 1.17
N ARG A 71 13.58 -5.45 0.56
CA ARG A 71 13.32 -5.43 -0.89
C ARG A 71 12.25 -4.41 -1.28
N LEU A 72 11.67 -3.69 -0.32
CA LEU A 72 10.64 -2.69 -0.59
C LEU A 72 11.24 -1.51 -1.39
N SER A 73 10.67 -1.23 -2.55
CA SER A 73 11.14 -0.18 -3.44
C SER A 73 10.15 0.99 -3.58
N GLN A 74 10.61 2.14 -4.08
CA GLN A 74 9.74 3.29 -4.37
C GLN A 74 8.57 2.96 -5.34
N PRO A 75 8.80 2.25 -6.46
CA PRO A 75 7.70 1.81 -7.32
C PRO A 75 6.67 0.95 -6.59
N ASP A 76 7.11 0.04 -5.71
CA ASP A 76 6.21 -0.80 -4.92
C ASP A 76 5.33 0.04 -4.00
N VAL A 77 5.93 0.99 -3.27
CA VAL A 77 5.20 1.87 -2.36
C VAL A 77 4.16 2.70 -3.11
N VAL A 78 4.50 3.27 -4.28
CA VAL A 78 3.56 4.00 -5.14
C VAL A 78 2.37 3.11 -5.53
N GLU A 79 2.64 1.86 -5.93
CA GLU A 79 1.60 0.89 -6.29
C GLU A 79 0.69 0.58 -5.09
N TYR A 80 1.27 0.41 -3.90
CA TYR A 80 0.52 0.12 -2.67
C TYR A 80 -0.39 1.28 -2.27
N VAL A 81 0.12 2.52 -2.28
CA VAL A 81 -0.69 3.68 -1.84
C VAL A 81 -1.76 4.10 -2.85
N GLN A 82 -1.64 3.70 -4.10
CA GLN A 82 -2.67 3.94 -5.12
C GLN A 82 -3.82 2.92 -5.05
N SER A 83 -3.56 1.73 -4.52
CA SER A 83 -4.55 0.66 -4.46
C SER A 83 -5.56 0.87 -3.31
N PRO A 84 -6.88 0.83 -3.57
CA PRO A 84 -7.91 0.90 -2.55
C PRO A 84 -8.06 -0.42 -1.75
N LEU A 85 -7.32 -1.47 -2.14
CA LEU A 85 -7.33 -2.77 -1.47
C LEU A 85 -6.21 -2.90 -0.43
N THR A 86 -5.29 -1.94 -0.38
CA THR A 86 -4.15 -1.97 0.53
C THR A 86 -4.60 -1.92 1.98
N ASN A 87 -3.88 -2.65 2.83
CA ASN A 87 -4.13 -2.67 4.27
C ASN A 87 -3.94 -1.26 4.87
N GLU A 88 -4.86 -0.86 5.75
CA GLU A 88 -4.85 0.44 6.42
C GLU A 88 -3.57 0.65 7.27
N ASP A 89 -3.07 -0.39 7.95
CA ASP A 89 -1.85 -0.32 8.74
C ASP A 89 -0.62 -0.08 7.85
N LEU A 90 -0.57 -0.68 6.65
CA LEU A 90 0.52 -0.40 5.71
C LEU A 90 0.50 1.07 5.26
N LEU A 91 -0.68 1.61 4.93
CA LEU A 91 -0.83 3.03 4.59
C LEU A 91 -0.47 3.96 5.76
N ARG A 92 -0.76 3.54 7.00
CA ARG A 92 -0.39 4.25 8.22
C ARG A 92 1.12 4.33 8.39
N GLU A 93 1.83 3.21 8.28
CA GLU A 93 3.29 3.15 8.40
C GLU A 93 3.96 4.03 7.34
N ILE A 94 3.56 3.88 6.07
CA ILE A 94 4.05 4.71 4.95
C ILE A 94 3.81 6.20 5.24
N GLY A 95 2.60 6.55 5.69
CA GLY A 95 2.20 7.92 5.99
C GLY A 95 2.91 8.54 7.19
N GLN A 96 3.54 7.75 8.07
CA GLN A 96 4.30 8.24 9.22
C GLN A 96 5.77 8.52 8.88
N HIS A 97 6.29 7.91 7.80
CA HIS A 97 7.71 7.93 7.45
C HIS A 97 8.02 9.03 6.43
N LYS A 98 8.90 9.95 6.81
CA LYS A 98 9.23 11.14 6.01
C LYS A 98 9.88 10.80 4.67
N GLU A 99 10.65 9.71 4.61
CA GLU A 99 11.34 9.25 3.40
C GLU A 99 10.35 9.00 2.25
N TRP A 100 9.26 8.27 2.52
CA TRP A 100 8.22 7.97 1.53
C TRP A 100 7.36 9.18 1.24
N MET A 101 7.02 9.93 2.28
CA MET A 101 6.19 11.14 2.18
C MET A 101 6.91 12.34 1.54
N SER A 102 8.20 12.22 1.20
CA SER A 102 8.94 13.20 0.39
C SER A 102 8.59 13.09 -1.09
N ASN A 103 8.14 11.92 -1.55
CA ASN A 103 7.71 11.68 -2.92
C ASN A 103 6.30 12.27 -3.14
N PRO A 104 6.13 13.25 -4.07
CA PRO A 104 4.83 13.85 -4.34
C PRO A 104 3.75 12.85 -4.79
N LEU A 105 4.15 11.80 -5.52
CA LEU A 105 3.22 10.75 -5.96
C LEU A 105 2.66 9.97 -4.78
N VAL A 106 3.54 9.60 -3.83
CA VAL A 106 3.14 8.88 -2.61
C VAL A 106 2.26 9.78 -1.75
N LEU A 107 2.66 11.03 -1.56
CA LEU A 107 1.91 11.99 -0.76
C LEU A 107 0.48 12.19 -1.28
N ARG A 108 0.35 12.47 -2.58
CA ARG A 108 -0.95 12.65 -3.22
C ARG A 108 -1.81 11.39 -3.12
N ALA A 109 -1.22 10.23 -3.40
CA ALA A 109 -1.92 8.96 -3.34
C ALA A 109 -2.41 8.64 -1.92
N ILE A 110 -1.57 8.79 -0.89
CA ILE A 110 -1.94 8.60 0.52
C ILE A 110 -3.15 9.46 0.90
N VAL A 111 -3.14 10.76 0.58
CA VAL A 111 -4.26 11.65 0.95
C VAL A 111 -5.54 11.31 0.17
N SER A 112 -5.41 10.81 -1.06
CA SER A 112 -6.53 10.46 -1.93
C SER A 112 -7.10 9.04 -1.72
N ASN A 113 -6.40 8.17 -0.98
CA ASN A 113 -6.79 6.78 -0.84
C ASN A 113 -7.92 6.61 0.20
N PRO A 114 -9.02 5.89 -0.14
CA PRO A 114 -10.16 5.66 0.77
C PRO A 114 -9.79 4.91 2.06
N ARG A 115 -8.74 4.08 2.02
CA ARG A 115 -8.29 3.24 3.14
C ARG A 115 -7.28 3.96 4.04
N THR A 116 -6.79 5.14 3.65
CA THR A 116 -5.87 5.89 4.51
C THR A 116 -6.60 6.36 5.76
N PRO A 117 -6.03 6.12 6.96
CA PRO A 117 -6.60 6.64 8.20
C PRO A 117 -6.74 8.16 8.14
N VAL A 118 -7.90 8.68 8.52
CA VAL A 118 -8.18 10.13 8.50
C VAL A 118 -7.07 10.97 9.17
N PRO A 119 -6.52 10.61 10.34
CA PRO A 119 -5.44 11.40 10.97
C PRO A 119 -4.18 11.51 10.09
N VAL A 120 -3.85 10.43 9.36
CA VAL A 120 -2.68 10.40 8.47
C VAL A 120 -2.92 11.31 7.27
N ALA A 121 -4.09 11.21 6.64
CA ALA A 121 -4.45 12.09 5.53
C ALA A 121 -4.42 13.56 5.98
N MET A 122 -5.11 13.89 7.08
CA MET A 122 -5.21 15.24 7.65
C MET A 122 -3.85 15.91 7.88
N ARG A 123 -2.87 15.14 8.38
CA ARG A 123 -1.50 15.63 8.61
C ARG A 123 -0.82 16.13 7.33
N HIS A 124 -1.10 15.50 6.19
CA HIS A 124 -0.42 15.80 4.92
C HIS A 124 -1.22 16.71 3.98
N LEU A 125 -2.51 16.96 4.25
CA LEU A 125 -3.31 17.89 3.43
C LEU A 125 -2.67 19.26 3.22
N PRO A 126 -2.11 19.95 4.24
CA PRO A 126 -1.54 21.27 4.07
C PRO A 126 -0.33 21.33 3.13
N ARG A 127 0.23 20.17 2.76
CA ARG A 127 1.37 20.06 1.85
C ARG A 127 0.97 20.02 0.37
N LEU A 128 -0.31 19.89 0.08
CA LEU A 128 -0.85 19.84 -1.28
C LEU A 128 -1.02 21.24 -1.87
N SER A 129 -0.86 21.35 -3.18
CA SER A 129 -1.15 22.57 -3.92
C SER A 129 -2.66 22.88 -3.93
N VAL A 130 -3.03 24.14 -4.19
CA VAL A 130 -4.43 24.56 -4.34
C VAL A 130 -5.15 23.74 -5.42
N GLN A 131 -4.47 23.40 -6.50
CA GLN A 131 -5.02 22.55 -7.57
C GLN A 131 -5.34 21.14 -7.05
N GLU A 132 -4.43 20.51 -6.31
CA GLU A 132 -4.63 19.18 -5.75
C GLU A 132 -5.71 19.15 -4.66
N LEU A 133 -5.76 20.18 -3.81
CA LEU A 133 -6.83 20.34 -2.83
C LEU A 133 -8.20 20.41 -3.51
N ASN A 134 -8.32 21.19 -4.60
CA ASN A 134 -9.54 21.26 -5.39
C ASN A 134 -9.93 19.91 -6.00
N LEU A 135 -8.97 19.12 -6.50
CA LEU A 135 -9.24 17.77 -6.99
C LEU A 135 -9.79 16.85 -5.88
N LEU A 136 -9.22 16.92 -4.67
CA LEU A 136 -9.70 16.14 -3.52
C LEU A 136 -11.13 16.50 -3.11
N THR A 137 -11.54 17.77 -3.23
CA THR A 137 -12.92 18.16 -2.90
C THR A 137 -13.98 17.46 -3.76
N ARG A 138 -13.62 17.12 -5.01
CA ARG A 138 -14.51 16.48 -5.98
C ARG A 138 -14.43 14.95 -5.93
N ASN A 139 -13.39 14.40 -5.32
CA ASN A 139 -13.16 12.96 -5.27
C ASN A 139 -14.03 12.27 -4.21
N ARG A 140 -15.09 11.58 -4.63
CA ARG A 140 -16.04 10.90 -3.73
C ARG A 140 -15.45 9.70 -2.99
N ASN A 141 -14.32 9.17 -3.43
CA ASN A 141 -13.64 8.04 -2.79
C ASN A 141 -12.92 8.45 -1.50
N VAL A 142 -12.62 9.74 -1.32
CA VAL A 142 -11.91 10.25 -0.14
C VAL A 142 -12.87 10.46 1.03
N HIS A 143 -12.44 10.20 2.26
CA HIS A 143 -13.26 10.38 3.46
C HIS A 143 -13.88 11.80 3.54
N ALA A 144 -15.15 11.91 3.92
CA ALA A 144 -15.89 13.18 3.89
C ALA A 144 -15.22 14.30 4.71
N LEU A 145 -14.64 13.94 5.87
CA LEU A 145 -13.88 14.87 6.70
C LEU A 145 -12.66 15.44 5.96
N VAL A 146 -11.91 14.60 5.25
CA VAL A 146 -10.73 15.01 4.48
C VAL A 146 -11.15 15.95 3.34
N ARG A 147 -12.24 15.66 2.63
CA ARG A 147 -12.76 16.55 1.57
C ARG A 147 -13.18 17.92 2.12
N ARG A 148 -13.85 17.93 3.28
CA ARG A 148 -14.26 19.17 3.95
C ARG A 148 -13.05 20.02 4.33
N GLU A 149 -12.01 19.39 4.88
CA GLU A 149 -10.78 20.08 5.24
C GLU A 149 -10.01 20.57 4.00
N ALA A 150 -9.94 19.76 2.94
CA ALA A 150 -9.36 20.17 1.66
C ALA A 150 -10.03 21.43 1.11
N LYS A 151 -11.37 21.49 1.16
CA LYS A 151 -12.15 22.66 0.73
C LYS A 151 -11.81 23.90 1.56
N ARG A 152 -11.67 23.75 2.88
CA ARG A 152 -11.30 24.85 3.79
C ARG A 152 -9.91 25.41 3.44
N LEU A 153 -8.94 24.53 3.23
CA LEU A 153 -7.56 24.91 2.88
C LEU A 153 -7.50 25.56 1.49
N ALA A 154 -8.21 25.01 0.50
CA ALA A 154 -8.23 25.55 -0.86
C ALA A 154 -8.72 27.00 -0.93
N VAL A 155 -9.66 27.38 -0.05
CA VAL A 155 -10.16 28.77 0.05
C VAL A 155 -9.19 29.67 0.78
N ARG A 156 -8.51 29.17 1.83
CA ARG A 156 -7.56 29.96 2.63
C ARG A 156 -6.29 30.32 1.87
N HIS A 157 -5.86 29.47 0.93
CA HIS A 157 -4.66 29.66 0.11
C HIS A 157 -4.94 30.33 -1.24
N ARG A 158 -6.17 30.83 -1.46
CA ARG A 158 -6.57 31.56 -2.66
C ARG A 158 -6.46 33.06 -2.43
#